data_AF-A0A432QSN7-F1
#
_entry.id   AF-A0A432QSN7-F1
#
_cell.length_a   1.000
_cell.length_b   1.000
_cell.length_c   1.000
_cell.angle_alpha   90.00
_cell.angle_beta   90.00
_cell.angle_gamma   90.00
#
_symmetry.space_group_name_H-M   'P 1'
#
loop_
_entity.id
_entity.type
_entity.pdbx_description
1 polymer ?
#
loop_
_entity_poly.entity_id
_entity_poly.type
_entity_poly.pdbx_seq_one_letter_code
_entity_poly.pdbx_strand_id
1 'polypeptide(L)'
;QLLTELKEKGVSLYCVDLDGDIVNKTERRLQICEGVAPLVFNLCKALSVNISTKSHGEAIRAGKAKKKKDGKYLGGPVPFGYHLGEDDRLHKDVQQQAIIEEMQRLRNDRWSFRNIAKKLAKEHDLKFSHEGVRRILLNRA
;
A
#
# COMPACT_ATOMS: atom_id res chain seq x y z
N GLN A 1 -5.13 -7.99 -22.33
CA GLN A 1 -5.85 -9.28 -22.26
C GLN A 1 -6.68 -9.52 -23.51
N LEU A 2 -7.61 -8.63 -23.87
CA LEU A 2 -8.46 -8.71 -25.08
C LEU A 2 -7.69 -8.98 -26.40
N LEU A 3 -6.64 -8.22 -26.72
CA LEU A 3 -5.89 -8.40 -27.98
C LEU A 3 -5.21 -9.77 -28.11
N THR A 4 -4.78 -10.34 -26.98
CA THR A 4 -4.19 -11.70 -26.96
C THR A 4 -5.28 -12.74 -27.16
N GLU A 5 -6.43 -12.59 -26.48
CA GLU A 5 -7.58 -13.49 -26.63
C GLU A 5 -8.16 -13.46 -28.05
N LEU A 6 -8.25 -12.29 -28.67
CA LEU A 6 -8.70 -12.15 -30.06
C LEU A 6 -7.74 -12.85 -31.03
N LYS A 7 -6.43 -12.71 -30.80
CA LYS A 7 -5.40 -13.39 -31.60
C LYS A 7 -5.48 -14.92 -31.46
N GLU A 8 -5.62 -15.42 -30.23
CA GLU A 8 -5.76 -16.85 -29.96
C GLU A 8 -7.04 -17.44 -30.58
N LYS A 9 -8.12 -16.65 -30.65
CA LYS A 9 -9.38 -17.02 -31.29
C LYS A 9 -9.38 -16.78 -32.81
N GLY A 10 -8.29 -16.28 -33.39
CA GLY A 10 -8.21 -15.93 -34.81
C GLY A 10 -9.17 -14.81 -35.24
N VAL A 11 -9.67 -14.01 -34.29
CA VAL A 11 -10.65 -12.95 -34.54
C VAL A 11 -9.94 -11.67 -34.95
N SER A 12 -10.26 -11.19 -36.15
CA SER A 12 -9.79 -9.91 -36.68
C SER A 12 -10.37 -8.72 -35.93
N LEU A 13 -9.55 -7.70 -35.68
CA LEU A 13 -9.99 -6.42 -35.14
C LEU A 13 -9.53 -5.32 -36.10
N TYR A 14 -10.47 -4.75 -36.83
CA TYR A 14 -10.19 -3.74 -37.84
C TYR A 14 -10.30 -2.33 -37.25
N CYS A 15 -9.25 -1.53 -37.41
CA CYS A 15 -9.23 -0.14 -36.99
C CYS A 15 -9.41 0.76 -38.21
N VAL A 16 -10.56 1.44 -38.27
CA VAL A 16 -10.96 2.28 -39.41
C VAL A 16 -9.95 3.40 -39.67
N ASP A 17 -9.45 4.05 -38.62
CA ASP A 17 -8.48 5.16 -38.74
C ASP A 17 -7.09 4.71 -39.19
N LEU A 18 -6.78 3.42 -39.09
CA LEU A 18 -5.49 2.83 -39.47
C LEU A 18 -5.56 2.02 -40.78
N ASP A 19 -6.77 1.90 -41.35
CA ASP A 19 -7.07 1.09 -42.52
C ASP A 19 -6.37 -0.28 -42.45
N GLY A 20 -6.65 -1.02 -41.37
CA GLY A 20 -5.94 -2.27 -41.13
C GLY A 20 -6.46 -3.11 -39.98
N ASP A 21 -6.25 -4.41 -40.12
CA ASP A 21 -6.39 -5.39 -39.04
C ASP A 21 -5.17 -5.27 -38.10
N ILE A 22 -5.43 -5.02 -36.82
CA ILE A 22 -4.40 -4.87 -35.81
C ILE A 22 -4.08 -6.18 -35.06
N VAL A 23 -4.86 -7.25 -35.29
CA VAL A 23 -4.67 -8.56 -34.64
C VAL A 23 -3.98 -9.55 -35.59
N ASN A 24 -4.43 -9.61 -36.86
CA ASN A 24 -3.92 -10.54 -37.85
C ASN A 24 -3.06 -9.85 -38.91
N LYS A 25 -2.08 -10.56 -39.46
CA LYS A 25 -1.29 -10.07 -40.60
C LYS A 25 -2.16 -10.10 -41.85
N THR A 26 -2.24 -8.97 -42.55
CA THR A 26 -2.92 -8.86 -43.86
C THR A 26 -1.89 -8.54 -44.94
N GLU A 27 -1.98 -9.23 -46.07
CA GLU A 27 -1.17 -8.91 -47.26
C GLU A 27 -1.73 -7.65 -47.91
N ARG A 28 -1.05 -6.51 -47.72
CA ARG A 28 -1.37 -5.29 -48.48
C ARG A 28 -0.90 -5.46 -49.92
N ARG A 29 -1.84 -5.57 -50.87
CA ARG A 29 -1.52 -5.45 -52.30
C ARG A 29 -1.06 -4.03 -52.59
N LEU A 30 0.20 -3.90 -53.03
CA LEU A 30 0.80 -2.76 -53.73
C LEU A 30 0.91 -1.43 -52.95
N GLN A 31 1.62 -1.45 -51.81
CA GLN A 31 2.47 -0.33 -51.36
C GLN A 31 3.40 -0.85 -50.26
N ILE A 32 4.73 -0.69 -50.41
CA ILE A 32 5.69 -1.00 -49.34
C ILE A 32 5.56 0.10 -48.30
N CYS A 33 4.67 -0.11 -47.34
CA CYS A 33 4.70 0.57 -46.06
C CYS A 33 4.68 -0.54 -45.01
N GLU A 34 5.72 -0.61 -44.18
CA GLU A 34 5.64 -1.35 -42.92
C GLU A 34 4.52 -0.71 -42.10
N GLY A 35 3.32 -1.28 -42.19
CA GLY A 35 2.11 -0.68 -41.63
C GLY A 35 2.27 -0.46 -40.12
N VAL A 36 1.64 0.58 -39.60
CA VAL A 36 1.69 0.98 -38.17
C VAL A 36 1.04 -0.05 -37.24
N ALA A 37 0.37 -1.08 -37.79
CA ALA A 37 -0.41 -2.07 -37.06
C ALA A 37 0.40 -2.85 -35.99
N PRO A 38 1.63 -3.35 -36.24
CA PRO A 38 2.43 -4.01 -35.20
C PRO A 38 2.87 -3.03 -34.11
N LEU A 39 3.16 -1.77 -34.46
CA LEU A 39 3.52 -0.73 -33.50
C LEU A 39 2.33 -0.35 -32.60
N VAL A 40 1.16 -0.13 -33.19
CA VAL A 40 -0.09 0.16 -32.45
C VAL A 40 -0.51 -1.03 -31.59
N PHE A 41 -0.41 -2.25 -32.10
CA PHE A 41 -0.67 -3.46 -31.32
C PHE A 41 0.27 -3.57 -30.12
N ASN A 42 1.58 -3.38 -30.33
CA ASN A 42 2.57 -3.42 -29.25
C ASN A 42 2.34 -2.30 -28.23
N LEU A 43 1.97 -1.10 -28.67
CA LEU A 43 1.63 0.02 -27.81
C LEU A 43 0.38 -0.28 -26.97
N CYS A 44 -0.72 -0.71 -27.59
CA CYS A 44 -1.95 -1.09 -26.90
C CYS A 44 -1.72 -2.24 -25.91
N LYS A 45 -0.88 -3.22 -26.28
CA LYS A 45 -0.47 -4.31 -25.39
C LYS A 45 0.31 -3.78 -24.19
N ALA A 46 1.32 -2.94 -24.41
CA ALA A 46 2.13 -2.33 -23.35
C ALA A 46 1.29 -1.47 -22.39
N LEU A 47 0.35 -0.67 -22.92
CA LEU A 47 -0.57 0.14 -22.12
C LEU A 47 -1.53 -0.73 -21.31
N SER A 48 -2.08 -1.80 -21.90
CA SER A 48 -3.03 -2.68 -21.20
C SER A 48 -2.42 -3.42 -20.00
N VAL A 49 -1.12 -3.76 -20.07
CA VAL A 49 -0.38 -4.42 -18.99
C VAL A 49 -0.13 -3.48 -17.81
N ASN A 50 0.10 -2.19 -18.08
CA ASN A 50 0.35 -1.19 -17.04
C ASN A 50 -0.93 -0.72 -16.35
N ILE A 51 -2.06 -0.67 -17.07
CA ILE A 51 -3.31 -0.10 -16.55
C ILE A 51 -4.07 -1.08 -15.63
N SER A 52 -4.00 -2.39 -15.87
CA SER A 52 -4.98 -3.34 -15.32
C SER A 52 -4.61 -4.02 -14.00
N THR A 53 -3.33 -4.24 -13.67
CA THR A 53 -2.96 -5.10 -12.52
C THR A 53 -1.84 -4.55 -11.62
N LYS A 54 -0.85 -3.84 -12.15
CA LYS A 54 0.26 -3.29 -11.34
C LYS A 54 -0.08 -1.99 -10.61
N SER A 55 -1.08 -1.25 -11.08
CA SER A 55 -1.35 0.11 -10.61
C SER A 55 -1.92 0.20 -9.18
N HIS A 56 -2.65 -0.80 -8.69
CA HIS A 56 -3.31 -0.69 -7.38
C HIS A 56 -2.30 -0.68 -6.22
N GLY A 57 -1.33 -1.61 -6.24
CA GLY A 57 -0.27 -1.66 -5.24
C GLY A 57 0.63 -0.43 -5.30
N GLU A 58 0.95 0.03 -6.51
CA GLU A 58 1.76 1.24 -6.74
C GLU A 58 1.03 2.50 -6.29
N ALA A 59 -0.27 2.63 -6.55
CA ALA A 59 -1.10 3.73 -6.08
C ALA A 59 -1.19 3.76 -4.54
N ILE A 60 -1.36 2.60 -3.89
CA ILE A 60 -1.35 2.51 -2.42
C ILE A 60 0.02 2.92 -1.87
N ARG A 61 1.12 2.44 -2.47
CA ARG A 61 2.49 2.82 -2.05
C ARG A 61 2.73 4.31 -2.25
N ALA A 62 2.32 4.87 -3.39
CA ALA A 62 2.45 6.30 -3.69
C ALA A 62 1.63 7.15 -2.71
N GLY A 63 0.40 6.74 -2.39
CA GLY A 63 -0.44 7.38 -1.38
C GLY A 63 0.18 7.36 0.01
N LYS A 64 0.72 6.20 0.45
CA LYS A 64 1.44 6.07 1.72
C LYS A 64 2.73 6.90 1.73
N ALA A 65 3.48 6.93 0.64
CA ALA A 65 4.69 7.75 0.52
C ALA A 65 4.38 9.24 0.64
N LYS A 66 3.28 9.70 0.01
CA LYS A 66 2.78 11.07 0.15
C LYS A 66 2.37 11.38 1.59
N LYS A 67 1.54 10.53 2.21
CA LYS A 67 1.16 10.68 3.63
C LYS A 67 2.40 10.75 4.53
N LYS A 68 3.43 9.95 4.26
CA LYS A 68 4.69 9.96 5.02
C LYS A 68 5.42 11.29 4.88
N LYS A 69 5.52 11.83 3.66
CA LYS A 69 6.12 13.13 3.38
C LYS A 69 5.38 14.26 4.09
N ASP A 70 4.06 14.17 4.17
CA ASP A 70 3.20 15.17 4.82
C ASP A 70 3.15 15.02 6.36
N GLY A 71 3.87 14.04 6.92
CA GLY A 71 3.91 13.73 8.34
C GLY A 71 2.59 13.14 8.88
N LYS A 72 1.80 12.50 8.02
CA LYS A 72 0.50 11.91 8.34
C LYS A 72 0.61 10.43 8.67
N TYR A 73 -0.40 9.93 9.38
CA TYR A 73 -0.52 8.54 9.76
C TYR A 73 -0.68 7.63 8.53
N LEU A 74 0.11 6.56 8.47
CA LEU A 74 0.22 5.67 7.30
C LEU A 74 -0.76 4.49 7.30
N GLY A 75 -1.56 4.38 8.36
CA GLY A 75 -2.49 3.28 8.61
C GLY A 75 -1.92 2.19 9.52
N GLY A 76 -2.78 1.23 9.88
CA GLY A 76 -2.53 0.19 10.88
C GLY A 76 -3.31 0.47 12.17
N PRO A 77 -2.99 -0.25 13.26
CA PRO A 77 -3.47 0.10 14.60
C PRO A 77 -2.74 1.34 15.12
N VAL A 78 -3.49 2.25 15.75
CA VAL A 78 -2.91 3.42 16.44
C VAL A 78 -2.09 2.92 17.63
N PRO A 79 -0.81 3.32 17.77
CA PRO A 79 0.01 2.89 18.89
C PRO A 79 -0.53 3.43 20.23
N PHE A 80 -0.44 2.63 21.28
CA PHE A 80 -0.77 3.06 22.64
C PHE A 80 0.07 4.29 23.04
N GLY A 81 -0.55 5.27 23.67
CA GLY A 81 0.04 6.60 23.92
C GLY A 81 -0.38 7.65 22.91
N TYR A 82 -1.11 7.29 21.85
CA TYR A 82 -1.49 8.20 20.78
C TYR A 82 -2.95 8.02 20.38
N HIS A 83 -3.53 9.06 19.80
CA HIS A 83 -4.81 9.04 19.11
C HIS A 83 -4.66 9.68 17.72
N LEU A 84 -5.56 9.33 16.80
CA LEU A 84 -5.58 9.93 15.46
C LEU A 84 -6.43 11.21 15.52
N GLY A 85 -5.82 12.36 15.19
CA GLY A 85 -6.52 13.63 15.10
C GLY A 85 -7.21 13.83 13.75
N GLU A 86 -8.04 14.87 13.66
CA GLU A 86 -8.77 15.24 12.43
C GLU A 86 -7.84 15.63 11.27
N ASP A 87 -6.60 16.03 11.58
CA ASP A 87 -5.55 16.35 10.63
C ASP A 87 -4.83 15.12 10.03
N ASP A 88 -5.34 13.92 10.34
CA ASP A 88 -4.78 12.64 9.90
C ASP A 88 -3.38 12.39 10.52
N ARG A 89 -3.05 13.03 11.66
CA ARG A 89 -1.78 12.88 12.39
C ARG A 89 -1.98 12.21 13.74
N LEU A 90 -0.90 11.62 14.25
CA LEU A 90 -0.88 11.05 15.59
C LEU A 90 -0.60 12.13 16.63
N HIS A 91 -1.54 12.31 17.55
CA HIS A 91 -1.42 13.20 18.69
C HIS A 91 -1.25 12.39 19.96
N LYS A 92 -0.48 12.91 20.92
CA LYS A 92 -0.24 12.23 22.18
C LYS A 92 -1.53 12.21 23.02
N ASP A 93 -1.90 11.03 23.51
CA ASP A 93 -2.94 10.88 24.51
C ASP A 93 -2.33 11.09 25.90
N VAL A 94 -2.75 12.14 26.60
CA VAL A 94 -2.15 12.55 27.89
C VAL A 94 -2.21 11.43 28.94
N GLN A 95 -3.33 10.72 29.03
CA GLN A 95 -3.52 9.67 30.04
C GLN A 95 -2.64 8.47 29.71
N GLN A 96 -2.64 8.03 28.45
CA GLN A 96 -1.83 6.89 28.04
C GLN A 96 -0.32 7.21 28.08
N GLN A 97 0.09 8.46 27.81
CA GLN A 97 1.48 8.87 27.96
C GLN A 97 1.94 8.83 29.43
N ALA A 98 1.10 9.27 30.38
CA ALA A 98 1.42 9.16 31.80
C ALA A 98 1.63 7.69 32.23
N ILE A 99 0.84 6.76 31.67
CA ILE A 99 1.00 5.32 31.89
C ILE A 99 2.32 4.83 31.28
N ILE A 100 2.70 5.28 30.08
CA ILE A 100 3.99 4.92 29.47
C ILE A 100 5.16 5.44 30.32
N GLU A 101 5.07 6.65 30.86
CA GLU A 101 6.08 7.18 31.80
C GLU A 101 6.16 6.33 33.07
N GLU A 102 5.04 5.87 33.61
CA GLU A 102 5.00 4.93 34.72
C GLU A 102 5.71 3.61 34.37
N MET A 103 5.40 3.03 33.20
CA MET A 103 6.06 1.83 32.70
C MET A 103 7.59 1.99 32.62
N GLN A 104 8.06 3.19 32.24
CA GLN A 104 9.48 3.50 32.20
C GLN A 104 10.12 3.59 33.57
N ARG A 105 9.49 4.30 34.51
CA ARG A 105 9.98 4.38 35.89
C ARG A 105 10.13 2.99 36.48
N LEU A 106 9.09 2.16 36.37
CA LEU A 106 9.14 0.77 36.83
C LEU A 106 10.24 -0.04 36.14
N ARG A 107 10.45 0.19 34.85
CA ARG A 107 11.52 -0.50 34.12
C ARG A 107 12.91 -0.08 34.60
N ASN A 108 13.11 1.20 34.89
CA ASN A 108 14.35 1.74 35.47
C ASN A 108 14.59 1.18 36.88
N ASP A 109 13.54 0.95 37.65
CA ASP A 109 13.55 0.27 38.96
C ASP A 109 13.75 -1.26 38.82
N ARG A 110 14.14 -1.74 37.64
CA ARG A 110 14.45 -3.13 37.29
C ARG A 110 13.27 -4.09 37.39
N TRP A 111 12.04 -3.60 37.34
CA TRP A 111 10.88 -4.48 37.22
C TRP A 111 10.91 -5.26 35.90
N SER A 112 10.46 -6.52 35.95
CA SER A 112 10.28 -7.34 34.76
C SER A 112 9.05 -6.87 33.96
N PHE A 113 9.08 -7.03 32.64
CA PHE A 113 7.92 -6.66 31.79
C PHE A 113 6.62 -7.38 32.20
N ARG A 114 6.75 -8.61 32.73
CA ARG A 114 5.61 -9.40 33.23
C ARG A 114 5.02 -8.80 34.52
N ASN A 115 5.86 -8.29 35.42
CA ASN A 115 5.39 -7.62 36.65
C ASN A 115 4.76 -6.27 36.33
N ILE A 116 5.34 -5.51 35.39
CA ILE A 116 4.75 -4.26 34.90
C ILE A 116 3.36 -4.52 34.31
N ALA A 117 3.21 -5.51 33.42
CA ALA A 117 1.91 -5.87 32.85
C ALA A 117 0.85 -6.23 33.92
N LYS A 118 1.24 -6.99 34.96
CA LYS A 118 0.33 -7.33 36.07
C LYS A 118 -0.09 -6.09 36.87
N LYS A 119 0.84 -5.16 37.12
CA LYS A 119 0.55 -3.91 37.85
C LYS A 119 -0.43 -3.04 37.04
N LEU A 120 -0.18 -2.86 35.75
CA LEU A 120 -1.08 -2.10 34.86
C LEU A 120 -2.48 -2.70 34.79
N ALA A 121 -2.60 -4.03 34.73
CA ALA A 121 -3.90 -4.70 34.73
C ALA A 121 -4.68 -4.49 36.04
N LYS A 122 -3.99 -4.28 37.16
CA LYS A 122 -4.62 -4.03 38.47
C LYS A 122 -5.00 -2.57 38.69
N GLU A 123 -4.14 -1.64 38.28
CA GLU A 123 -4.28 -0.22 38.61
C GLU A 123 -5.03 0.57 37.54
N HIS A 124 -4.92 0.17 36.27
CA HIS A 124 -5.49 0.88 35.13
C HIS A 124 -6.53 0.05 34.35
N ASP A 125 -6.82 -1.18 34.79
CA ASP A 125 -7.63 -2.18 34.06
C ASP A 125 -7.14 -2.46 32.62
N LEU A 126 -5.85 -2.20 32.37
CA LEU A 126 -5.23 -2.38 31.05
C LEU A 126 -4.51 -3.73 30.95
N LYS A 127 -5.06 -4.63 30.14
CA LYS A 127 -4.50 -5.97 29.93
C LYS A 127 -3.48 -5.99 28.80
N PHE A 128 -2.20 -5.92 29.17
CA PHE A 128 -1.09 -6.12 28.25
C PHE A 128 -0.42 -7.48 28.43
N SER A 129 0.10 -8.04 27.35
CA SER A 129 1.12 -9.09 27.45
C SER A 129 2.47 -8.47 27.82
N HIS A 130 3.38 -9.28 28.39
CA HIS A 130 4.75 -8.84 28.66
C HIS A 130 5.47 -8.34 27.40
N GLU A 131 5.22 -8.98 26.24
CA GLU A 131 5.72 -8.50 24.94
C GLU A 131 5.05 -7.20 24.48
N GLY A 132 3.76 -6.99 24.81
CA GLY A 132 3.08 -5.72 24.56
C GLY A 132 3.75 -4.57 25.31
N VAL A 133 4.01 -4.76 26.61
CA VAL A 133 4.77 -3.81 27.43
C VAL A 133 6.17 -3.56 26.86
N ARG A 134 6.90 -4.63 26.51
CA ARG A 134 8.24 -4.52 25.91
C ARG A 134 8.21 -3.72 24.61
N ARG A 135 7.24 -3.97 23.72
CA ARG A 135 7.10 -3.28 22.43
C ARG A 135 6.79 -1.80 22.61
N ILE A 136 5.90 -1.44 23.55
CA ILE A 136 5.56 -0.04 23.86
C ILE A 136 6.80 0.72 24.33
N LEU A 137 7.62 0.10 25.19
CA LEU A 137 8.83 0.74 25.71
C LEU A 137 9.97 0.84 24.70
N LEU A 138 10.08 -0.11 23.77
CA LEU A 138 11.16 -0.15 22.77
C LEU A 138 10.85 0.62 21.48
N ASN A 139 9.60 0.64 21.02
CA ASN A 139 9.20 1.27 19.75
C ASN A 139 8.75 2.72 19.93
N ARG A 140 9.40 3.49 20.80
CA ARG A 140 9.18 4.95 20.83
C ARG A 140 9.70 5.54 19.51
N ALA A 141 8.77 5.89 18.63
CA ALA A 141 8.97 6.82 17.53
C ALA A 141 8.73 8.25 18.02
#